data_AF-A0A8W8JID3-F1
#
_entry.id   AF-A0A8W8JID3-F1
#
_cell.length_a   1.000
_cell.length_b   1.000
_cell.length_c   1.000
_cell.angle_alpha   90.00
_cell.angle_beta   90.00
_cell.angle_gamma   90.00
#
_symmetry.space_group_name_H-M   'P 1'
#
loop_
_entity.id
_entity.type
_entity.pdbx_description
1 polymer ?
#
loop_
_entity_poly.entity_id
_entity_poly.type
_entity_poly.pdbx_seq_one_letter_code
_entity_poly.pdbx_strand_id
1 'polypeptide(L)' 'VVNHHGSSYGGHYTSYVKQLSSPGDQGPWYYCNDSHIDRANVSTALTSSDAYMLFYKRSQ' A
#
# COMPACT_ATOMS: atom_id res chain seq x y z
N VAL A 1 0.05 -2.06 -1.81
CA VAL A 1 -1.13 -2.75 -1.23
C VAL A 1 -2.29 -1.79 -1.32
N VAL A 2 -3.34 -2.12 -2.06
CA VAL A 2 -4.59 -1.35 -2.07
C VAL A 2 -5.51 -1.98 -1.04
N ASN A 3 -6.06 -1.15 -0.16
CA ASN A 3 -6.97 -1.55 0.89
C ASN A 3 -8.39 -1.10 0.54
N HIS A 4 -9.38 -1.88 0.96
CA HIS A 4 -10.79 -1.47 0.89
C HIS A 4 -11.39 -1.43 2.28
N HIS A 5 -11.83 -0.25 2.70
CA HIS A 5 -12.49 -0.01 3.98
C HIS A 5 -13.99 0.10 3.74
N GLY A 6 -14.77 -0.92 4.11
CA GLY A 6 -16.22 -0.87 4.00
C GLY A 6 -16.86 -2.20 3.65
N SER A 7 -18.04 -2.11 3.05
CA SER A 7 -18.86 -3.27 2.69
C SER A 7 -18.84 -3.52 1.18
N SER A 8 -19.45 -4.62 0.74
CA SER A 8 -19.66 -4.89 -0.69
C SER A 8 -20.49 -3.81 -1.41
N TYR A 9 -21.26 -3.00 -0.68
CA TYR A 9 -22.14 -1.97 -1.25
C TYR A 9 -21.50 -0.57 -1.28
N GLY A 10 -20.28 -0.43 -0.76
CA GLY A 10 -19.58 0.85 -0.73
C GLY A 10 -18.56 0.92 0.39
N GLY A 11 -17.62 1.83 0.22
CA GLY A 11 -16.49 2.00 1.11
C GLY A 11 -15.51 3.04 0.61
N HIS A 12 -14.30 2.99 1.15
CA HIS A 12 -13.21 3.89 0.81
C HIS A 12 -11.95 3.11 0.48
N TYR A 13 -11.22 3.55 -0.54
CA TYR A 13 -9.97 2.92 -0.96
C TYR A 13 -8.78 3.75 -0.53
N THR A 14 -7.81 3.09 0.08
CA THR A 14 -6.49 3.69 0.39
C THR A 14 -5.39 2.77 -0.07
N SER A 15 -4.15 3.24 -0.10
CA SER A 15 -3.04 2.39 -0.54
C SER A 15 -1.77 2.60 0.27
N TYR A 16 -1.06 1.50 0.51
CA TYR A 16 0.35 1.53 0.88
C TYR A 16 1.21 1.37 -0.37
N VAL A 17 2.07 2.34 -0.65
CA VAL A 17 2.96 2.36 -1.81
C VAL A 17 4.41 2.28 -1.34
N LYS A 18 5.16 1.33 -1.89
CA LYS A 18 6.61 1.25 -1.69
C LYS A 18 7.31 2.07 -2.77
N GLN A 19 8.10 3.04 -2.36
CA GLN A 19 8.97 3.76 -3.30
C GLN A 19 10.16 2.88 -3.64
N LEU A 20 10.35 2.61 -4.94
CA LEU A 20 11.49 1.86 -5.46
C LEU A 20 12.37 2.81 -6.26
N SER A 21 13.56 3.14 -5.75
CA SER A 21 14.51 3.98 -6.47
C SER A 21 15.38 3.17 -7.44
N SER A 22 15.61 1.89 -7.15
CA SER A 22 16.40 0.97 -7.97
C SER A 22 15.93 -0.49 -7.79
N PRO A 23 16.28 -1.42 -8.69
CA PRO A 23 16.00 -2.85 -8.51
C PRO A 23 16.65 -3.38 -7.22
N GLY A 24 15.89 -4.13 -6.40
CA GLY A 24 16.36 -4.66 -5.12
C GLY A 24 16.22 -3.70 -3.93
N ASP A 25 15.82 -2.44 -4.17
CA ASP A 25 15.66 -1.45 -3.11
C ASP A 25 14.50 -1.78 -2.14
N GLN A 26 14.78 -1.59 -0.86
CA GLN A 26 13.84 -1.72 0.25
C GLN A 26 13.28 -0.37 0.70
N GLY A 27 13.23 0.60 -0.24
CA GLY A 27 12.82 1.98 -0.03
C GLY A 27 11.52 2.18 0.78
N PRO A 28 11.30 3.42 1.26
CA PRO A 28 10.27 3.71 2.23
C PRO A 28 8.86 3.40 1.70
N TRP A 29 7.97 3.12 2.65
CA TRP A 29 6.56 2.97 2.39
C TRP A 29 5.83 4.26 2.70
N TYR A 30 4.75 4.50 1.95
CA TYR A 30 3.84 5.63 2.11
C TYR A 30 2.42 5.11 2.21
N TYR A 31 1.61 5.77 3.04
CA TYR A 31 0.16 5.61 3.09
C TYR A 31 -0.47 6.75 2.32
N CYS A 32 -1.25 6.42 1.29
CA CYS A 32 -1.93 7.38 0.44
C CYS A 32 -3.43 7.25 0.64
N ASN A 33 -4.05 8.33 1.09
CA ASN A 33 -5.47 8.49 1.34
C ASN A 33 -5.95 9.78 0.65
N ASP A 34 -6.42 9.65 -0.59
CA ASP A 34 -6.78 10.76 -1.48
C ASP A 34 -5.65 11.80 -1.58
N SER A 35 -5.89 13.03 -1.11
CA SER A 35 -4.92 14.11 -1.09
C SER A 35 -3.89 14.03 0.03
N HIS A 36 -4.04 13.09 0.97
CA HIS A 36 -3.16 12.94 2.13
C HIS A 36 -2.16 11.82 1.88
N ILE A 37 -0.88 12.15 1.99
CA ILE A 37 0.21 11.20 1.80
C ILE A 37 1.13 11.30 3.00
N ASP A 38 1.25 10.18 3.73
CA ASP A 38 2.05 10.07 4.94
C ASP A 38 3.08 8.96 4.83
N ARG A 39 4.17 9.05 5.57
CA ARG A 39 5.15 7.97 5.67
C ARG A 39 4.57 6.81 6.48
N ALA A 40 4.70 5.59 5.97
CA ALA A 40 4.15 4.39 6.58
C ALA A 40 5.23 3.45 7.12
N ASN A 41 4.89 2.72 8.19
CA ASN A 41 5.70 1.61 8.66
C ASN A 41 5.53 0.39 7.73
N VAL A 42 6.64 -0.27 7.41
CA VAL A 42 6.66 -1.46 6.54
C VAL A 42 5.77 -2.58 7.10
N SER A 43 5.83 -2.82 8.41
CA SER A 43 5.02 -3.85 9.07
C SER A 43 3.54 -3.60 8.83
N THR A 44 3.06 -2.38 9.07
CA THR A 44 1.65 -2.00 8.86
C THR A 44 1.24 -2.16 7.39
N ALA A 45 2.10 -1.77 6.45
CA ALA A 45 1.82 -1.92 5.03
C ALA A 45 1.71 -3.39 4.59
N LEU A 46 2.51 -4.28 5.19
CA LEU A 46 2.56 -5.71 4.84
C LEU A 46 1.53 -6.57 5.56
N THR A 47 1.03 -6.13 6.72
CA THR A 47 0.09 -6.89 7.55
C THR A 47 -1.33 -6.32 7.56
N SER A 48 -1.65 -5.42 6.63
CA SER A 48 -2.99 -4.84 6.53
C SER A 48 -4.05 -5.95 6.32
N SER A 49 -5.01 -6.02 7.24
CA SER A 49 -6.15 -6.94 7.17
C SER A 49 -7.12 -6.61 6.05
N ASP A 50 -7.10 -5.36 5.57
CA ASP A 50 -8.01 -4.85 4.56
C ASP A 50 -7.41 -4.93 3.14
N ALA A 51 -6.29 -5.64 3.00
CA ALA A 51 -5.61 -5.82 1.73
C ALA A 51 -6.56 -6.45 0.70
N TYR A 52 -6.82 -5.70 -0.37
CA TYR A 52 -7.76 -6.08 -1.42
C TYR A 52 -7.05 -6.36 -2.75
N MET A 53 -6.09 -5.51 -3.15
CA MET A 53 -5.26 -5.74 -4.34
C MET A 53 -3.78 -5.58 -4.03
N LEU A 54 -2.98 -6.50 -4.57
CA LEU A 54 -1.54 -6.58 -4.35
C LEU A 54 -0.79 -6.43 -5.68
N PHE A 55 0.11 -5.44 -5.72
CA PHE A 55 0.98 -5.20 -6.86
C PHE A 55 2.37 -5.73 -6.55
N TYR A 56 2.87 -6.60 -7.42
CA TYR A 56 4.21 -7.18 -7.33
C TYR A 56 5.01 -6.83 -8.58
N LYS A 57 6.29 -6.52 -8.38
CA LYS A 57 7.27 -6.42 -9.45
C LYS A 57 8.05 -7.73 -9.50
N ARG A 58 8.21 -8.30 -10.70
CA ARG A 58 9.05 -9.47 -10.92
C ARG A 58 10.48 -9.17 -10.45
N SER A 59 11.03 -10.01 -9.57
CA SER A 59 12.47 -9.98 -9.28
C SER A 59 13.22 -10.53 -10.49
N GLN A 60 14.32 -9.87 -10.86
CA GLN A 60 15.34 -10.51 -11.68
C GLN A 60 16.10 -11.54 -10.85
#